data_AF-A0A7V4GXF5-F1
#
_entry.id   AF-A0A7V4GXF5-F1
#
_cell.length_a   1.000
_cell.length_b   1.000
_cell.length_c   1.000
_cell.angle_alpha   90.00
_cell.angle_beta   90.00
_cell.angle_gamma   90.00
#
_symmetry.space_group_name_H-M   'P 1'
#
loop_
_entity.id
_entity.type
_entity.pdbx_description
1 polymer ?
#
loop_
_entity_poly.entity_id
_entity_poly.type
_entity_poly.pdbx_seq_one_letter_code
_entity_poly.pdbx_strand_id
1 'polypeptide(L)'
;ILGINTIIALYSIMAGTGIGELFIHNPWLMKYFRIAGCIYILWLSYGFFRAGMKKDNTVTVQSPGYFTGIVISALNPKLIFALILMYSQFFNPSGKLAHQVVVLTIAVVLLSASAHVVWTMAGNFLSLLLRTERMQKAQYFLYGFMLVLVAFWLIL
;
A
#
# COMPACT_ATOMS: atom_id res chain seq x y z
N ILE A 1 -2.06 -1.50 -9.78
CA ILE A 1 -0.60 -1.78 -9.82
C ILE A 1 0.19 -0.56 -10.31
N LEU A 2 -0.12 -0.01 -11.50
CA LEU A 2 0.63 1.15 -12.04
C LEU A 2 0.64 2.36 -11.10
N GLY A 3 -0.53 2.80 -10.60
CA GLY A 3 -0.61 3.95 -9.68
C GLY A 3 0.15 3.74 -8.37
N ILE A 4 0.26 2.49 -7.91
CA ILE A 4 1.06 2.13 -6.73
C ILE A 4 2.55 2.34 -7.04
N ASN A 5 3.01 1.78 -8.17
CA ASN A 5 4.41 1.89 -8.57
C ASN A 5 4.84 3.32 -8.88
N THR A 6 3.94 4.17 -9.39
CA THR A 6 4.22 5.61 -9.54
C THR A 6 4.58 6.26 -8.21
N ILE A 7 3.85 5.95 -7.14
CA ILE A 7 4.15 6.49 -5.80
C ILE A 7 5.41 5.88 -5.21
N ILE A 8 5.64 4.58 -5.41
CA ILE A 8 6.90 3.93 -4.99
C ILE A 8 8.10 4.59 -5.66
N ALA A 9 8.03 4.85 -6.98
CA ALA A 9 9.08 5.52 -7.71
C ALA A 9 9.31 6.95 -7.20
N LEU A 10 8.23 7.73 -7.04
CA LEU A 10 8.29 9.10 -6.55
C LEU A 10 8.91 9.16 -5.15
N TYR A 11 8.42 8.35 -4.20
CA TYR A 11 8.91 8.34 -2.83
C TYR A 11 10.34 7.78 -2.74
N SER A 12 10.71 6.82 -3.60
CA SER A 12 12.09 6.33 -3.67
C SER A 12 13.04 7.43 -4.11
N ILE A 13 12.69 8.21 -5.13
CA ILE A 13 13.51 9.34 -5.58
C ILE A 13 13.63 10.38 -4.47
N MET A 14 12.52 10.73 -3.80
CA MET A 14 12.52 11.67 -2.68
C MET A 14 13.36 11.18 -1.50
N ALA A 15 13.29 9.89 -1.17
CA ALA A 15 14.10 9.30 -0.11
C ALA A 15 15.60 9.35 -0.46
N GLY A 16 15.94 9.04 -1.72
CA GLY A 16 17.31 9.04 -2.20
C GLY A 16 17.94 10.42 -2.31
N THR A 17 17.18 11.47 -2.60
CA THR A 17 17.68 12.86 -2.70
C THR A 17 17.71 13.60 -1.36
N GLY A 18 17.31 12.96 -0.26
CA GLY A 18 17.25 13.59 1.07
C GLY A 18 15.98 14.40 1.33
N ILE A 19 15.06 14.51 0.35
CA ILE A 19 13.72 15.10 0.58
C ILE A 19 12.94 14.27 1.62
N GLY A 20 13.24 12.98 1.76
CA GLY A 20 12.75 12.13 2.84
C GLY A 20 13.09 12.65 4.24
N GLU A 21 14.19 13.39 4.42
CA GLU A 21 14.56 14.01 5.70
C GLU A 21 13.53 15.07 6.13
N LEU A 22 12.84 15.74 5.20
CA LEU A 22 11.77 16.69 5.54
C LEU A 22 10.59 15.99 6.24
N PHE A 23 10.30 14.73 5.91
CA PHE A 23 9.27 13.95 6.62
C PHE A 23 9.72 13.50 8.00
N ILE A 24 11.03 13.24 8.18
CA ILE A 24 11.62 12.88 9.47
C ILE A 24 11.68 14.11 10.39
N HIS A 25 12.07 15.26 9.86
CA HIS A 25 12.18 16.52 10.60
C HIS A 25 10.85 17.23 10.83
N ASN A 26 9.76 16.82 10.16
CA ASN A 26 8.41 17.34 10.40
C ASN A 26 7.46 16.24 10.91
N PRO A 27 7.52 15.89 12.20
CA PRO A 27 6.66 14.88 12.82
C PRO A 27 5.16 15.13 12.62
N TRP A 28 4.76 16.40 12.47
CA TRP A 28 3.38 16.81 12.22
C TRP A 28 2.84 16.27 10.90
N LEU A 29 3.63 16.32 9.81
CA LEU A 29 3.23 15.76 8.52
C LEU A 29 2.95 14.27 8.66
N MET A 30 3.84 13.54 9.33
CA MET A 30 3.66 12.11 9.60
C MET A 30 2.38 11.85 10.40
N LYS A 31 2.07 12.67 11.39
CA LYS A 31 0.82 12.59 12.17
C LYS A 31 -0.42 12.79 11.28
N TYR A 32 -0.42 13.79 10.40
CA TYR A 32 -1.54 14.04 9.48
C TYR A 32 -1.74 12.88 8.50
N PHE A 33 -0.67 12.38 7.86
CA PHE A 33 -0.74 11.24 6.96
C PHE A 33 -1.21 9.97 7.68
N ARG A 34 -0.74 9.74 8.91
CA ARG A 34 -1.17 8.62 9.77
C ARG A 34 -2.67 8.67 10.06
N ILE A 35 -3.19 9.83 10.46
CA ILE A 35 -4.63 10.01 10.74
C ILE A 35 -5.46 9.85 9.45
N ALA A 36 -5.05 10.49 8.35
CA ALA A 36 -5.74 10.38 7.06
C ALA A 36 -5.77 8.94 6.55
N GLY A 37 -4.65 8.22 6.64
CA GLY A 37 -4.56 6.81 6.31
C GLY A 37 -5.46 5.94 7.19
N CYS A 38 -5.55 6.22 8.49
CA CYS A 38 -6.44 5.52 9.40
C CYS A 38 -7.92 5.69 9.03
N ILE A 39 -8.36 6.93 8.79
CA ILE A 39 -9.74 7.22 8.36
C ILE A 39 -10.06 6.46 7.07
N TYR A 40 -9.13 6.45 6.12
CA TYR A 40 -9.29 5.74 4.86
C TYR A 40 -9.39 4.21 5.05
N ILE A 41 -8.52 3.61 5.88
CA ILE A 41 -8.56 2.17 6.17
C ILE A 41 -9.87 1.77 6.84
N LEU A 42 -10.37 2.59 7.78
CA LEU A 42 -11.68 2.37 8.40
C LEU A 42 -12.82 2.45 7.38
N TRP A 43 -12.76 3.42 6.46
CA TRP A 43 -13.71 3.52 5.35
C TRP A 43 -13.68 2.27 4.46
N LEU A 44 -12.48 1.76 4.14
CA LEU A 44 -12.30 0.55 3.35
C LEU A 44 -12.82 -0.69 4.09
N SER A 45 -12.52 -0.82 5.38
CA SER A 45 -13.03 -1.88 6.25
C SER A 45 -14.55 -1.91 6.28
N TYR A 46 -15.20 -0.75 6.39
CA TYR A 46 -16.65 -0.66 6.33
C TYR A 46 -17.18 -1.14 4.97
N GLY A 47 -16.48 -0.83 3.88
CA GLY A 47 -16.75 -1.37 2.55
C GLY A 47 -16.74 -2.90 2.52
N PHE A 48 -15.75 -3.54 3.16
CA PHE A 48 -15.65 -4.99 3.27
C PHE A 48 -16.82 -5.62 4.05
N PHE A 49 -17.16 -5.10 5.22
CA PHE A 49 -18.31 -5.61 5.99
C PHE A 49 -19.62 -5.45 5.22
N ARG A 50 -19.83 -4.29 4.59
CA ARG A 50 -21.02 -4.04 3.76
C ARG A 50 -21.11 -5.00 2.57
N ALA A 51 -19.97 -5.35 1.95
CA ALA A 51 -19.92 -6.33 0.87
C ALA A 51 -20.30 -7.74 1.35
N GLY A 52 -19.87 -8.16 2.55
CA GLY A 52 -20.25 -9.44 3.14
C GLY A 52 -21.72 -9.54 3.59
N MET A 53 -22.39 -8.41 3.83
CA MET A 53 -23.80 -8.37 4.26
C MET A 53 -24.80 -8.32 3.11
N LYS A 54 -24.38 -7.93 1.89
CA LYS A 54 -25.27 -7.89 0.73
C LYS A 54 -25.65 -9.31 0.29
N LYS A 55 -26.96 -9.51 0.07
CA LYS A 55 -27.55 -10.79 -0.39
C LYS A 55 -27.56 -10.93 -1.91
N ASP A 56 -27.36 -9.82 -2.61
CA ASP A 56 -27.37 -9.73 -4.06
C ASP A 56 -25.93 -9.70 -4.59
N ASN A 57 -25.55 -10.71 -5.37
CA ASN A 57 -24.23 -10.87 -5.97
C ASN A 57 -23.97 -9.86 -7.12
N THR A 58 -24.84 -8.88 -7.31
CA THR A 58 -24.77 -7.85 -8.35
C THR A 58 -24.24 -6.52 -7.81
N VAL A 59 -23.22 -6.56 -6.96
CA VAL A 59 -22.37 -5.37 -6.81
C VAL A 59 -21.37 -5.41 -7.95
N THR A 60 -21.53 -4.55 -8.95
CA THR A 60 -20.45 -4.20 -9.86
C THR A 60 -19.35 -3.54 -9.02
N VAL A 61 -18.45 -4.37 -8.49
CA VAL A 61 -17.23 -3.89 -7.86
C VAL A 61 -16.40 -3.28 -8.99
N GLN A 62 -16.44 -1.96 -9.10
CA GLN A 62 -15.54 -1.26 -10.00
C GLN A 62 -14.11 -1.57 -9.57
N SER A 63 -13.33 -2.12 -10.51
CA SER A 63 -11.92 -2.38 -10.26
C SER A 63 -11.25 -1.06 -9.87
N PRO A 64 -10.50 -1.01 -8.76
CA PRO A 64 -9.80 0.19 -8.34
C PRO A 64 -8.95 0.75 -9.48
N GLY A 65 -9.22 2.00 -9.85
CA GLY A 65 -8.51 2.66 -10.94
C GLY A 65 -7.08 3.05 -10.56
N TYR A 66 -6.36 3.60 -11.55
CA TYR A 66 -5.01 4.14 -11.35
C TYR A 66 -4.93 5.13 -10.18
N PHE A 67 -5.88 6.08 -10.10
CA PHE A 67 -5.95 7.08 -9.05
C PHE A 67 -6.15 6.49 -7.65
N THR A 68 -6.99 5.46 -7.53
CA THR A 68 -7.16 4.74 -6.26
C THR A 68 -5.83 4.15 -5.80
N GLY A 69 -5.04 3.56 -6.72
CA GLY A 69 -3.70 3.07 -6.42
C GLY A 69 -2.74 4.15 -5.94
N ILE A 70 -2.79 5.35 -6.54
CA ILE A 70 -2.00 6.51 -6.08
C ILE A 70 -2.40 6.90 -4.66
N VAL A 71 -3.69 7.14 -4.41
CA VAL A 71 -4.19 7.66 -3.14
C VAL A 71 -3.85 6.70 -1.99
N ILE A 72 -4.13 5.40 -2.18
CA ILE A 72 -3.83 4.38 -1.17
C ILE A 72 -2.34 4.34 -0.85
N SER A 73 -1.49 4.38 -1.88
CA SER A 73 -0.04 4.24 -1.71
C SER A 73 0.59 5.50 -1.12
N ALA A 74 0.11 6.68 -1.48
CA ALA A 74 0.58 7.95 -0.95
C ALA A 74 0.22 8.10 0.54
N LEU A 75 -0.96 7.61 0.94
CA LEU A 75 -1.39 7.60 2.33
C LEU A 75 -0.82 6.44 3.14
N ASN A 76 0.09 5.63 2.57
CA ASN A 76 0.64 4.46 3.24
C ASN A 76 1.99 4.79 3.92
N PRO A 77 2.02 5.11 5.22
CA PRO A 77 3.27 5.42 5.91
C PRO A 77 4.26 4.25 5.91
N LYS A 78 3.77 3.00 5.84
CA LYS A 78 4.63 1.80 5.77
C LYS A 78 5.56 1.85 4.56
N LEU A 79 5.09 2.38 3.43
CA LEU A 79 5.89 2.52 2.22
C LEU A 79 7.11 3.42 2.46
N ILE A 80 6.90 4.55 3.15
CA ILE A 80 7.96 5.52 3.45
C ILE A 80 9.05 4.87 4.32
N PHE A 81 8.66 4.17 5.39
CA PHE A 81 9.62 3.48 6.26
C PHE A 81 10.39 2.38 5.54
N ALA A 82 9.73 1.60 4.68
CA ALA A 82 10.40 0.56 3.91
C ALA A 82 11.46 1.14 2.96
N LEU A 83 11.16 2.27 2.31
CA LEU A 83 12.10 2.96 1.43
C LEU A 83 13.28 3.55 2.21
N ILE A 84 13.05 4.16 3.38
CA ILE A 84 14.12 4.66 4.24
C ILE A 84 15.06 3.53 4.65
N LEU A 85 14.51 2.39 5.09
CA LEU A 85 15.31 1.21 5.46
C LEU A 85 16.10 0.67 4.28
N MET A 86 15.48 0.58 3.10
CA MET A 86 16.16 0.18 1.88
C MET A 86 17.36 1.09 1.57
N TYR A 87 17.15 2.41 1.56
CA TYR A 87 18.24 3.35 1.33
C TYR A 87 19.31 3.25 2.43
N SER A 88 18.93 3.17 3.70
CA SER A 88 19.89 2.99 4.80
C SER A 88 20.76 1.73 4.63
N GLN A 89 20.24 0.67 4.02
CA GLN A 89 20.93 -0.60 3.89
C GLN A 89 21.81 -0.66 2.62
N PHE A 90 21.37 -0.07 1.52
CA PHE A 90 22.02 -0.22 0.21
C PHE A 90 22.74 1.05 -0.28
N PHE A 91 22.59 2.17 0.41
CA PHE A 91 23.26 3.42 0.05
C PHE A 91 24.72 3.41 0.46
N ASN A 92 25.60 3.79 -0.46
CA ASN A 92 27.03 3.93 -0.24
C ASN A 92 27.40 5.43 -0.22
N PRO A 93 27.86 5.99 0.92
CA PRO A 93 28.24 7.40 1.03
C PRO A 93 29.33 7.86 0.05
N SER A 94 30.21 6.95 -0.38
CA SER A 94 31.33 7.25 -1.28
C SER A 94 30.95 7.20 -2.77
N GLY A 95 29.72 6.81 -3.11
CA GLY A 95 29.25 6.66 -4.48
C GLY A 95 28.57 7.90 -5.05
N LYS A 96 28.41 7.96 -6.38
CA LYS A 96 27.68 9.05 -7.05
C LYS A 96 26.19 8.98 -6.70
N LEU A 97 25.66 10.00 -6.04
CA LEU A 97 24.27 10.06 -5.57
C LEU A 97 23.25 9.72 -6.67
N ALA A 98 23.29 10.44 -7.79
CA ALA A 98 22.32 10.28 -8.87
C ALA A 98 22.28 8.85 -9.43
N HIS A 99 23.44 8.19 -9.55
CA HIS A 99 23.51 6.81 -10.03
C HIS A 99 22.83 5.84 -9.06
N GLN A 100 23.11 5.97 -7.76
CA GLN A 100 22.54 5.10 -6.74
C GLN A 100 21.02 5.27 -6.63
N VAL A 101 20.53 6.52 -6.63
CA VAL A 101 19.08 6.80 -6.59
C VAL A 101 18.36 6.17 -7.78
N VAL A 102 18.91 6.29 -8.99
CA VAL A 102 18.33 5.69 -10.19
C VAL A 102 18.30 4.15 -10.09
N VAL A 103 19.42 3.53 -9.74
CA VAL A 103 19.53 2.06 -9.65
C VAL A 103 18.58 1.51 -8.58
N LEU A 104 18.58 2.09 -7.37
CA LEU A 104 17.72 1.64 -6.27
C LEU A 104 16.24 1.87 -6.58
N THR A 105 15.90 2.98 -7.22
CA THR A 105 14.52 3.26 -7.66
C THR A 105 14.05 2.25 -8.70
N ILE A 106 14.87 1.94 -9.71
CA ILE A 106 14.51 0.92 -10.71
C ILE A 106 14.36 -0.45 -10.03
N ALA A 107 15.29 -0.82 -9.17
CA ALA A 107 15.26 -2.09 -8.46
C ALA A 107 13.98 -2.25 -7.62
N VAL A 108 13.63 -1.25 -6.81
CA VAL A 108 12.44 -1.34 -5.94
C VAL A 108 11.14 -1.30 -6.74
N VAL A 109 11.08 -0.55 -7.84
CA VAL A 109 9.89 -0.53 -8.72
C VAL A 109 9.71 -1.88 -9.41
N LEU A 110 10.78 -2.49 -9.94
CA LEU A 110 10.69 -3.81 -10.59
C LEU A 110 10.33 -4.91 -9.58
N LEU A 111 10.96 -4.89 -8.40
CA LEU A 111 10.64 -5.82 -7.32
C LEU A 111 9.18 -5.66 -6.88
N SER A 112 8.72 -4.43 -6.69
CA SER A 112 7.34 -4.16 -6.27
C SER A 112 6.34 -4.54 -7.36
N ALA A 113 6.59 -4.20 -8.62
CA ALA A 113 5.72 -4.55 -9.73
C ALA A 113 5.59 -6.07 -9.87
N SER A 114 6.72 -6.80 -9.84
CA SER A 114 6.70 -8.27 -9.93
C SER A 114 5.99 -8.90 -8.73
N ALA A 115 6.26 -8.45 -7.51
CA ALA A 115 5.55 -8.91 -6.31
C ALA A 115 4.03 -8.66 -6.42
N HIS A 116 3.59 -7.48 -6.84
CA HIS A 116 2.17 -7.18 -7.01
C HIS A 116 1.50 -8.08 -8.06
N VAL A 117 2.17 -8.36 -9.18
CA VAL A 117 1.65 -9.30 -10.20
C VAL A 117 1.49 -10.69 -9.60
N VAL A 118 2.53 -11.21 -8.93
CA VAL A 118 2.50 -12.53 -8.29
C VAL A 118 1.36 -12.62 -7.27
N TRP A 119 1.22 -11.62 -6.39
CA TRP A 119 0.15 -11.59 -5.38
C TRP A 119 -1.24 -11.45 -5.98
N THR A 120 -1.39 -10.68 -7.07
CA THR A 120 -2.69 -10.53 -7.75
C THR A 120 -3.09 -11.84 -8.44
N MET A 121 -2.13 -12.54 -9.07
CA MET A 121 -2.37 -13.86 -9.67
C MET A 121 -2.73 -14.90 -8.61
N ALA A 122 -1.99 -14.92 -7.49
CA ALA A 122 -2.30 -15.81 -6.37
C ALA A 122 -3.68 -15.52 -5.77
N GLY A 123 -4.04 -14.24 -5.63
CA GLY A 123 -5.38 -13.82 -5.18
C GLY A 123 -6.49 -14.27 -6.13
N ASN A 124 -6.26 -14.21 -7.45
CA ASN A 124 -7.19 -14.71 -8.44
C ASN A 124 -7.33 -16.25 -8.39
N PHE A 125 -6.23 -16.97 -8.17
CA PHE A 125 -6.30 -18.41 -7.96
C PHE A 125 -7.08 -18.76 -6.69
N LEU A 126 -6.87 -18.01 -5.60
CA LEU A 126 -7.59 -18.23 -4.35
C LEU A 126 -9.08 -17.88 -4.48
N SER A 127 -9.45 -16.84 -5.23
CA SER A 127 -10.86 -16.52 -5.48
C SER A 127 -11.58 -17.63 -6.26
N LEU A 128 -10.86 -18.36 -7.13
CA LEU A 128 -11.38 -19.55 -7.80
C LEU A 128 -11.58 -20.74 -6.85
N LEU A 129 -10.91 -20.78 -5.69
CA LEU A 129 -11.13 -21.79 -4.65
C LEU A 129 -12.28 -21.37 -3.71
N LEU A 130 -12.44 -20.08 -3.45
CA LEU A 130 -13.48 -19.49 -2.60
C LEU A 130 -14.80 -19.29 -3.36
N ARG A 131 -15.40 -20.37 -3.87
CA ARG A 131 -16.62 -20.31 -4.72
C ARG A 131 -17.93 -20.25 -3.94
N THR A 132 -17.95 -20.69 -2.68
CA THR A 132 -19.18 -20.75 -1.89
C THR A 132 -19.47 -19.42 -1.22
N GLU A 133 -20.74 -19.00 -1.18
CA GLU A 133 -21.16 -17.75 -0.52
C GLU A 133 -20.68 -17.64 0.94
N ARG A 134 -20.67 -18.75 1.69
CA ARG A 134 -20.14 -18.78 3.07
C ARG A 134 -18.65 -18.41 3.12
N MET A 135 -17.84 -18.91 2.19
CA MET A 135 -16.41 -18.65 2.13
C MET A 135 -16.11 -17.20 1.71
N GLN A 136 -16.87 -16.66 0.76
CA GLN A 136 -16.76 -15.26 0.34
C GLN A 136 -17.18 -14.30 1.47
N LYS A 137 -18.26 -14.61 2.20
CA LYS A 137 -18.67 -13.83 3.39
C LYS A 137 -17.61 -13.89 4.48
N ALA A 138 -17.08 -15.07 4.77
CA ALA A 138 -15.99 -15.23 5.73
C ALA A 138 -14.75 -14.42 5.31
N GLN A 139 -14.40 -14.42 4.03
CA GLN A 139 -13.30 -13.62 3.48
C GLN A 139 -13.52 -12.12 3.68
N TYR A 140 -14.71 -11.59 3.35
CA TYR A 140 -15.02 -10.18 3.53
C TYR A 140 -14.98 -9.75 5.01
N PHE A 141 -15.53 -10.58 5.92
CA PHE A 141 -15.46 -10.29 7.36
C PHE A 141 -14.03 -10.37 7.89
N LEU A 142 -13.25 -11.37 7.46
CA LEU A 142 -11.85 -11.50 7.86
C LEU A 142 -11.03 -10.29 7.41
N TYR A 143 -11.14 -9.87 6.14
CA TYR A 143 -10.42 -8.71 5.62
C TYR A 143 -10.84 -7.41 6.30
N GLY A 144 -12.14 -7.20 6.51
CA GLY A 144 -12.63 -6.06 7.28
C GLY A 144 -12.03 -6.04 8.69
N PHE A 145 -12.12 -7.17 9.42
CA PHE A 145 -11.58 -7.27 10.77
C PHE A 145 -10.08 -7.02 10.84
N MET A 146 -9.30 -7.59 9.91
CA MET A 146 -7.86 -7.33 9.81
C MET A 146 -7.55 -5.85 9.57
N LEU A 147 -8.33 -5.16 8.72
CA LEU A 147 -8.16 -3.72 8.48
C LEU A 147 -8.49 -2.89 9.72
N VAL A 148 -9.52 -3.26 10.49
CA VAL A 148 -9.82 -2.62 11.78
C VAL A 148 -8.64 -2.76 12.75
N LEU A 149 -8.08 -3.96 12.89
CA LEU A 149 -6.91 -4.20 13.73
C LEU A 149 -5.71 -3.34 13.31
N VAL A 150 -5.46 -3.25 11.99
CA VAL A 150 -4.40 -2.39 11.45
C VAL A 150 -4.66 -0.92 11.74
N ALA A 151 -5.90 -0.43 11.60
CA ALA A 151 -6.27 0.94 11.93
C ALA A 151 -6.05 1.26 13.41
N PHE A 152 -6.43 0.35 14.31
CA PHE A 152 -6.17 0.52 15.75
C PHE A 152 -4.68 0.52 16.08
N TRP A 153 -3.91 -0.41 15.51
CA TRP A 153 -2.45 -0.42 15.67
C TRP A 153 -1.81 0.86 15.12
N LEU A 154 -2.35 1.39 14.02
CA LEU A 154 -1.96 2.68 13.46
C LEU A 154 -2.40 3.88 14.30
N ILE A 155 -3.15 3.76 15.39
CA ILE A 155 -3.44 4.90 16.29
C ILE A 155 -2.63 4.81 17.59
N LEU A 156 -2.29 3.58 18.03
CA LEU A 156 -1.51 3.30 19.23
C LEU A 156 -0.06 3.82 19.13
#